data_AF-A0A928SWP5-F1
#
_entry.id   AF-A0A928SWP5-F1
#
_cell.length_a   1.000
_cell.length_b   1.000
_cell.length_c   1.000
_cell.angle_alpha   90.00
_cell.angle_beta   90.00
_cell.angle_gamma   90.00
#
_symmetry.space_group_name_H-M   'P 1'
#
loop_
_entity.id
_entity.type
_entity.pdbx_description
1 polymer ?
#
loop_
_entity_poly.entity_id
_entity_poly.type
_entity_poly.pdbx_seq_one_letter_code
_entity_poly.pdbx_strand_id
1 'polypeptide(L)'
;MSRRLVALTPFLLALAGSCERTRGEAMDPAGQDAGADSPADGTDGATIDLAGKSFDVQLIGECLGPCGPVTLHVAGASPTTLSIVWSSSGRAAVGELAREGAKWKLTSPIQLEALPKGWNMCPGHRDLATATLELSDHDTDGVVELSGVATLSRTECSDDTGEITLTADVALAGEIDDTAPSAQVSSAGGLNPLGVVVSEALQPTATATLSVPGAPHALSPILAAGYVVGFRSDLVLPLGAQLSLLVNGSDLAGVGKPAPLVVTTPPDFGVLTQDGFEGGSSQGMLGGAQLVDGFAGEPAITGTKMLYLAPGASALLRLQRVSSEGNIAMETRIVSACSNFAGSIYVAAGVIGGAQRQQASFTTSELSPLPADAGAMQIGKQAGVLVPIPEAGKDVLLHVSGDYYEGSGCAKVGVLIDDLRLE
;
A
#
# COMPACT_ATOMS: atom_id res chain seq x y z
N MET A 1 -17.69 19.66 -35.54
CA MET A 1 -16.72 18.54 -35.55
C MET A 1 -15.53 18.93 -34.70
N SER A 2 -15.50 18.53 -33.42
CA SER A 2 -14.34 18.66 -32.54
C SER A 2 -14.46 17.56 -31.50
N ARG A 3 -13.63 16.51 -31.66
CA ARG A 3 -13.50 15.42 -30.69
C ARG A 3 -12.49 15.88 -29.64
N ARG A 4 -12.94 16.11 -28.41
CA ARG A 4 -12.06 16.17 -27.24
C ARG A 4 -11.96 14.76 -26.67
N LEU A 5 -10.78 14.17 -26.80
CA LEU A 5 -10.36 12.98 -26.08
C LEU A 5 -10.16 13.40 -24.61
N VAL A 6 -10.98 12.89 -23.70
CA VAL A 6 -10.73 12.99 -22.26
C VAL A 6 -10.13 11.66 -21.84
N ALA A 7 -8.83 11.66 -21.55
CA ALA A 7 -8.14 10.52 -20.98
C ALA A 7 -8.60 10.35 -19.52
N LEU A 8 -9.16 9.18 -19.21
CA LEU A 8 -9.48 8.74 -17.86
C LEU A 8 -8.28 7.94 -17.33
N THR A 9 -7.58 8.53 -16.37
CA THR A 9 -6.51 7.90 -15.59
C THR A 9 -7.14 7.04 -14.48
N PRO A 10 -6.79 5.75 -14.33
CA PRO A 10 -7.10 5.04 -13.09
C PRO A 10 -6.08 5.42 -12.01
N PHE A 11 -6.60 5.68 -10.81
CA PHE A 11 -5.84 5.96 -9.59
C PHE A 11 -4.98 4.72 -9.22
N LEU A 12 -3.76 4.65 -9.72
CA LEU A 12 -2.66 3.95 -9.09
C LEU A 12 -1.94 4.96 -8.20
N LEU A 13 -1.97 4.77 -6.88
CA LEU A 13 -0.91 5.29 -6.01
C LEU A 13 0.36 4.50 -6.34
N ALA A 14 1.06 4.91 -7.40
CA ALA A 14 2.47 4.65 -7.53
C ALA A 14 3.17 5.53 -6.50
N LEU A 15 3.88 4.93 -5.55
CA LEU A 15 5.02 5.56 -4.87
C LEU A 15 6.11 5.79 -5.94
N ALA A 16 5.87 6.74 -6.84
CA ALA A 16 6.86 7.28 -7.74
C ALA A 16 7.54 8.44 -6.99
N GLY A 17 8.47 8.09 -6.10
CA GLY A 17 9.51 9.05 -5.72
C GLY A 17 10.42 9.21 -6.92
N SER A 18 10.31 10.31 -7.65
CA SER A 18 11.32 10.67 -8.63
C SER A 18 12.63 10.91 -7.90
N CYS A 19 13.70 10.23 -8.30
CA CYS A 19 15.07 10.50 -7.89
C CYS A 19 15.53 11.83 -8.54
N GLU A 20 14.99 12.95 -8.09
CA GLU A 20 15.51 14.28 -8.41
C GLU A 20 15.56 15.09 -7.11
N ARG A 21 16.61 14.86 -6.32
CA ARG A 21 17.07 15.84 -5.35
C ARG A 21 17.91 16.84 -6.15
N THR A 22 17.31 17.97 -6.53
CA THR A 22 18.03 19.11 -7.10
C THR A 22 18.97 19.69 -6.05
N ARG A 23 20.27 19.34 -6.13
CA ARG A 23 21.34 20.17 -5.56
C ARG A 23 21.62 21.30 -6.56
N GLY A 24 21.62 22.54 -6.07
CA GLY A 24 22.13 23.69 -6.82
C GLY A 24 23.63 23.54 -7.09
N GLU A 25 24.03 23.91 -8.31
CA GLU A 25 25.33 24.41 -8.82
C GLU A 25 26.62 23.98 -8.07
N ALA A 26 27.71 23.51 -8.67
CA ALA A 26 28.15 23.32 -10.06
C ALA A 26 29.47 22.52 -10.04
N MET A 27 29.78 21.72 -11.07
CA MET A 27 31.10 21.74 -11.74
C MET A 27 31.16 20.81 -12.96
N ASP A 28 31.83 21.35 -13.97
CA ASP A 28 32.05 20.93 -15.35
C ASP A 28 33.03 19.73 -15.45
N PRO A 29 32.75 18.65 -16.22
CA PRO A 29 33.71 17.57 -16.39
C PRO A 29 34.55 17.80 -17.65
N ALA A 30 35.69 18.48 -17.50
CA ALA A 30 36.70 18.55 -18.56
C ALA A 30 38.11 18.37 -17.99
N GLY A 31 38.60 17.14 -18.14
CA GLY A 31 40.00 16.71 -18.31
C GLY A 31 41.12 17.51 -17.64
N GLN A 32 41.80 16.85 -16.70
CA GLN A 32 43.26 16.94 -16.59
C GLN A 32 43.83 15.70 -15.92
N ASP A 33 44.59 14.93 -16.70
CA ASP A 33 45.65 14.04 -16.22
C ASP A 33 46.64 14.87 -15.38
N ALA A 34 46.82 14.50 -14.12
CA ALA A 34 48.02 14.81 -13.35
C ALA A 34 48.22 13.71 -12.30
N GLY A 35 49.36 13.02 -12.40
CA GLY A 35 49.73 11.94 -11.49
C GLY A 35 50.18 12.40 -10.11
N ALA A 36 50.46 11.38 -9.29
CA ALA A 36 50.93 11.40 -7.90
C ALA A 36 49.84 11.88 -6.91
N ASP A 37 49.42 11.15 -5.88
CA ASP A 37 50.06 10.10 -5.10
C ASP A 37 49.01 9.06 -4.71
N SER A 38 49.33 7.77 -4.82
CA SER A 38 48.69 6.78 -3.95
C SER A 38 49.24 7.01 -2.54
N PRO A 39 48.43 7.39 -1.54
CA PRO A 39 48.86 7.21 -0.17
C PRO A 39 48.93 5.71 0.07
N ALA A 40 50.09 5.30 0.58
CA ALA A 40 50.43 3.95 0.95
C ALA A 40 49.35 3.30 1.83
N ASP A 41 49.34 1.96 1.76
CA ASP A 41 48.89 1.06 2.83
C ASP A 41 49.17 1.66 4.22
N GLY A 42 48.16 2.29 4.79
CA GLY A 42 48.14 2.83 6.14
C GLY A 42 47.38 1.88 7.03
N THR A 43 48.03 0.79 7.44
CA THR A 43 47.64 0.06 8.65
C THR A 43 47.89 0.98 9.85
N ASP A 44 46.87 1.71 10.28
CA ASP A 44 46.70 2.18 11.66
C ASP A 44 45.20 2.31 11.96
N GLY A 45 44.55 1.15 12.11
CA GLY A 45 44.00 0.71 13.40
C GLY A 45 43.16 1.67 14.25
N ALA A 46 42.65 2.79 13.74
CA ALA A 46 41.47 3.39 14.31
C ALA A 46 40.34 2.39 14.04
N THR A 47 40.04 1.53 15.02
CA THR A 47 38.80 0.76 15.02
C THR A 47 37.66 1.77 14.99
N ILE A 48 37.16 2.05 13.79
CA ILE A 48 35.93 2.83 13.60
C ILE A 48 34.88 2.10 14.43
N ASP A 49 34.31 2.79 15.42
CA ASP A 49 33.20 2.24 16.19
C ASP A 49 31.95 2.25 15.31
N LEU A 50 31.70 1.11 14.68
CA LEU A 50 30.60 0.91 13.76
C LEU A 50 29.30 0.56 14.48
N ALA A 51 29.36 0.08 15.72
CA ALA A 51 28.16 -0.37 16.42
C ALA A 51 27.21 0.81 16.68
N GLY A 52 25.95 0.65 16.27
CA GLY A 52 24.92 1.68 16.39
C GLY A 52 24.95 2.76 15.31
N LYS A 53 25.87 2.70 14.34
CA LYS A 53 25.91 3.63 13.21
C LYS A 53 24.84 3.28 12.18
N SER A 54 24.22 4.31 11.60
CA SER A 54 23.30 4.20 10.49
C SER A 54 23.83 4.98 9.30
N PHE A 55 23.54 4.49 8.10
CA PHE A 55 23.97 5.09 6.85
C PHE A 55 22.79 5.26 5.90
N ASP A 56 22.67 6.44 5.31
CA ASP A 56 21.79 6.71 4.16
C ASP A 56 22.46 6.16 2.90
N VAL A 57 21.98 5.02 2.42
CA VAL A 57 22.54 4.30 1.27
C VAL A 57 21.75 4.60 0.01
N GLN A 58 22.46 5.08 -1.01
CA GLN A 58 22.00 5.23 -2.37
C GLN A 58 22.41 4.01 -3.21
N LEU A 59 21.47 3.53 -3.99
CA LEU A 59 21.69 2.48 -5.00
C LEU A 59 21.91 3.16 -6.35
N ILE A 60 23.11 3.05 -6.90
CA ILE A 60 23.52 3.71 -8.14
C ILE A 60 23.56 2.67 -9.28
N GLY A 61 22.71 2.84 -10.28
CA GLY A 61 22.66 1.97 -11.47
C GLY A 61 21.24 1.70 -11.97
N GLU A 62 21.12 0.73 -12.88
CA GLU A 62 19.81 0.25 -13.34
C GLU A 62 19.16 -0.62 -12.28
N CYS A 63 18.21 -0.03 -11.57
CA CYS A 63 17.42 -0.75 -10.60
C CYS A 63 16.27 -1.51 -11.26
N LEU A 64 16.01 -2.73 -10.81
CA LEU A 64 14.87 -3.55 -11.24
C LEU A 64 13.53 -3.08 -10.62
N GLY A 65 13.30 -1.76 -10.61
CA GLY A 65 12.17 -1.01 -10.03
C GLY A 65 12.63 0.15 -9.12
N PRO A 66 11.77 0.69 -8.23
CA PRO A 66 12.16 1.84 -7.42
C PRO A 66 13.30 1.46 -6.47
N CYS A 67 14.46 2.09 -6.68
CA CYS A 67 15.53 2.19 -5.70
C CYS A 67 15.22 3.38 -4.81
N GLY A 68 14.28 3.18 -3.88
CA GLY A 68 14.02 4.19 -2.86
C GLY A 68 15.26 4.40 -2.00
N PRO A 69 15.33 5.51 -1.25
CA PRO A 69 16.34 5.67 -0.21
C PRO A 69 16.30 4.47 0.74
N VAL A 70 17.47 4.04 1.17
CA VAL A 70 17.66 2.90 2.07
C VAL A 70 18.49 3.37 3.24
N THR A 71 18.15 2.89 4.44
CA THR A 71 19.01 3.04 5.61
C THR A 71 19.61 1.69 5.97
N LEU A 72 20.95 1.64 6.11
CA LEU A 72 21.68 0.51 6.67
C LEU A 72 22.11 0.86 8.08
N HIS A 73 21.60 0.15 9.07
CA HIS A 73 22.01 0.28 10.46
C HIS A 73 22.88 -0.89 10.91
N VAL A 74 24.01 -0.61 11.55
CA VAL A 74 24.90 -1.62 12.13
C VAL A 74 24.47 -1.89 13.58
N ALA A 75 23.59 -2.87 13.76
CA ALA A 75 23.04 -3.26 15.06
C ALA A 75 24.08 -3.87 16.01
N GLY A 76 25.15 -4.45 15.46
CA GLY A 76 26.24 -5.02 16.25
C GLY A 76 27.51 -5.19 15.41
N ALA A 77 28.66 -5.01 16.05
CA ALA A 77 29.96 -5.14 15.40
C ALA A 77 30.90 -6.04 16.20
N SER A 78 31.59 -6.93 15.50
CA SER A 78 32.71 -7.72 16.00
C SER A 78 33.91 -7.57 15.04
N PRO A 79 35.12 -8.05 15.40
CA PRO A 79 36.27 -7.97 14.52
C PRO A 79 36.09 -8.67 13.16
N THR A 80 35.17 -9.63 13.07
CA THR A 80 34.95 -10.50 11.90
C THR A 80 33.55 -10.45 11.33
N THR A 81 32.57 -9.88 12.05
CA THR A 81 31.17 -9.84 11.61
C THR A 81 30.49 -8.51 11.95
N LEU A 82 29.57 -8.06 11.10
CA LEU A 82 28.62 -6.98 11.38
C LEU A 82 27.21 -7.55 11.28
N SER A 83 26.40 -7.33 12.31
CA SER A 83 24.95 -7.53 12.23
C SER A 83 24.31 -6.24 11.74
N ILE A 84 23.57 -6.31 10.64
CA ILE A 84 22.97 -5.15 10.00
C ILE A 84 21.44 -5.24 9.95
N VAL A 85 20.80 -4.08 9.93
CA VAL A 85 19.39 -3.91 9.61
C VAL A 85 19.32 -3.06 8.35
N TRP A 86 18.77 -3.63 7.29
CA TRP A 86 18.49 -2.95 6.05
C TRP A 86 17.03 -2.51 6.06
N SER A 87 16.75 -1.21 5.97
CA SER A 87 15.39 -0.68 6.04
C SER A 87 15.06 0.26 4.89
N SER A 88 13.83 0.21 4.42
CA SER A 88 13.29 1.14 3.43
C SER A 88 11.77 1.05 3.40
N SER A 89 11.11 2.21 3.47
CA SER A 89 9.70 2.43 3.10
C SER A 89 8.73 1.33 3.53
N GLY A 90 8.58 1.13 4.84
CA GLY A 90 7.68 0.11 5.37
C GLY A 90 8.27 -1.30 5.50
N ARG A 91 9.58 -1.44 5.31
CA ARG A 91 10.29 -2.72 5.33
C ARG A 91 11.56 -2.65 6.16
N ALA A 92 11.91 -3.78 6.76
CA ALA A 92 13.16 -3.98 7.46
C ALA A 92 13.54 -5.46 7.36
N ALA A 93 14.82 -5.72 7.13
CA ALA A 93 15.38 -7.04 7.08
C ALA A 93 16.73 -7.06 7.81
N VAL A 94 17.00 -8.15 8.52
CA VAL A 94 18.27 -8.35 9.20
C VAL A 94 19.22 -9.13 8.31
N GLY A 95 20.50 -8.79 8.38
CA GLY A 95 21.55 -9.49 7.68
C GLY A 95 22.83 -9.55 8.49
N GLU A 96 23.78 -10.33 8.00
CA GLU A 96 25.13 -10.41 8.56
C GLU A 96 26.16 -10.21 7.45
N LEU A 97 27.13 -9.34 7.71
CA LEU A 97 28.29 -9.15 6.87
C LEU A 97 29.50 -9.81 7.54
N ALA A 98 30.25 -10.62 6.81
CA ALA A 98 31.51 -11.19 7.26
C ALA A 98 32.69 -10.40 6.67
N ARG A 99 33.75 -10.28 7.46
CA ARG A 99 34.97 -9.58 7.03
C ARG A 99 35.74 -10.40 5.99
N GLU A 100 36.04 -9.78 4.85
CA GLU A 100 36.86 -10.33 3.77
C GLU A 100 37.95 -9.30 3.42
N GLY A 101 39.11 -9.41 4.08
CA GLY A 101 40.17 -8.40 3.98
C GLY A 101 39.75 -7.06 4.58
N ALA A 102 39.83 -6.00 3.76
CA ALA A 102 39.37 -4.65 4.13
C ALA A 102 37.85 -4.44 3.93
N LYS A 103 37.15 -5.43 3.36
CA LYS A 103 35.74 -5.33 2.97
C LYS A 103 34.83 -6.18 3.85
N TRP A 104 33.53 -5.89 3.78
CA TRP A 104 32.47 -6.57 4.47
C TRP A 104 31.51 -7.19 3.46
N LYS A 105 31.35 -8.50 3.49
CA LYS A 105 30.55 -9.22 2.51
C LYS A 105 29.32 -9.83 3.13
N LEU A 106 28.18 -9.65 2.46
CA LEU A 106 26.93 -10.26 2.86
C LEU A 106 27.02 -11.78 2.84
N THR A 107 26.69 -12.40 3.97
CA THR A 107 26.81 -13.84 4.20
C THR A 107 25.65 -14.63 3.62
N SER A 108 24.47 -14.01 3.51
CA SER A 108 23.26 -14.61 2.94
C SER A 108 22.38 -13.54 2.29
N PRO A 109 21.63 -13.88 1.21
CA PRO A 109 20.69 -12.96 0.61
C PRO A 109 19.73 -12.33 1.63
N ILE A 110 19.44 -11.05 1.46
CA ILE A 110 18.45 -10.34 2.27
C ILE A 110 17.23 -10.07 1.39
N GLN A 111 16.07 -10.57 1.81
CA GLN A 111 14.81 -10.24 1.13
C GLN A 111 14.42 -8.80 1.46
N LEU A 112 14.54 -7.92 0.46
CA LEU A 112 14.22 -6.50 0.58
C LEU A 112 12.73 -6.27 0.47
N GLU A 113 12.07 -7.01 -0.42
CA GLU A 113 10.65 -6.83 -0.71
C GLU A 113 9.97 -8.15 -1.05
N ALA A 114 8.85 -8.43 -0.38
CA ALA A 114 7.81 -9.32 -0.93
C ALA A 114 6.87 -8.49 -1.80
N LEU A 115 6.71 -8.88 -3.05
CA LEU A 115 5.73 -8.32 -3.97
C LEU A 115 4.37 -8.97 -3.65
N PRO A 116 3.31 -8.17 -3.47
CA PRO A 116 2.00 -8.71 -3.14
C PRO A 116 1.56 -9.73 -4.19
N LYS A 117 0.91 -10.78 -3.70
CA LYS A 117 0.40 -11.93 -4.46
C LYS A 117 -0.75 -11.59 -5.42
N GLY A 118 -0.91 -10.32 -5.79
CA GLY A 118 -2.05 -9.82 -6.57
C GLY A 118 -2.10 -10.45 -7.95
N TRP A 119 -1.63 -9.73 -8.96
CA TRP A 119 -1.69 -10.15 -10.37
C TRP A 119 -0.71 -11.30 -10.70
N ASN A 120 0.18 -11.64 -9.75
CA ASN A 120 1.21 -12.66 -9.90
C ASN A 120 0.72 -13.98 -9.28
N MET A 121 0.73 -15.07 -10.05
CA MET A 121 0.29 -16.40 -9.59
C MET A 121 1.14 -16.97 -8.42
N CYS A 122 2.27 -16.34 -8.12
CA CYS A 122 3.14 -16.64 -6.98
C CYS A 122 3.54 -15.34 -6.24
N PRO A 123 3.98 -15.42 -4.97
CA PRO A 123 4.57 -14.28 -4.28
C PRO A 123 5.94 -13.96 -4.90
N GLY A 124 5.99 -12.91 -5.73
CA GLY A 124 7.26 -12.37 -6.21
C GLY A 124 8.06 -11.76 -5.05
N HIS A 125 9.37 -11.59 -5.24
CA HIS A 125 10.23 -10.98 -4.25
C HIS A 125 11.41 -10.26 -4.90
N ARG A 126 12.00 -9.32 -4.15
CA ARG A 126 13.25 -8.67 -4.49
C ARG A 126 14.24 -8.89 -3.37
N ASP A 127 15.43 -9.34 -3.72
CA ASP A 127 16.49 -9.63 -2.77
C ASP A 127 17.76 -8.85 -3.10
N LEU A 128 18.48 -8.47 -2.05
CA LEU A 128 19.90 -8.18 -2.11
C LEU A 128 20.63 -9.53 -2.08
N ALA A 129 20.90 -10.10 -3.25
CA ALA A 129 21.43 -11.45 -3.38
C ALA A 129 22.88 -11.51 -2.87
N THR A 130 23.67 -10.50 -3.20
CA THR A 130 25.02 -10.30 -2.67
C THR A 130 25.27 -8.83 -2.42
N ALA A 131 26.15 -8.52 -1.47
CA ALA A 131 26.68 -7.17 -1.28
C ALA A 131 28.10 -7.26 -0.74
N THR A 132 28.99 -6.39 -1.23
CA THR A 132 30.33 -6.18 -0.69
C THR A 132 30.48 -4.71 -0.39
N LEU A 133 30.72 -4.38 0.88
CA LEU A 133 30.81 -3.02 1.40
C LEU A 133 32.25 -2.72 1.83
N GLU A 134 32.63 -1.47 1.70
CA GLU A 134 33.86 -0.89 2.21
C GLU A 134 33.47 0.32 3.04
N LEU A 135 34.00 0.39 4.25
CA LEU A 135 33.75 1.48 5.20
C LEU A 135 35.07 2.22 5.37
N SER A 136 35.11 3.48 4.98
CA SER A 136 36.30 4.31 5.01
C SER A 136 36.05 5.57 5.83
N ASP A 137 36.99 5.91 6.70
CA ASP A 137 37.08 7.20 7.35
C ASP A 137 37.99 8.06 6.48
N HIS A 138 37.40 8.86 5.60
CA HIS A 138 38.15 9.49 4.49
C HIS A 138 38.80 10.81 4.87
N ASP A 139 38.49 11.39 6.03
CA ASP A 139 38.99 12.69 6.45
C ASP A 139 39.46 12.72 7.93
N THR A 140 40.30 13.72 8.25
CA THR A 140 40.69 14.04 9.64
C THR A 140 39.53 14.56 10.49
N ASP A 141 38.35 14.68 9.89
CA ASP A 141 37.14 15.25 10.46
C ASP A 141 36.20 14.14 11.01
N GLY A 142 36.52 12.87 10.73
CA GLY A 142 35.87 11.68 11.31
C GLY A 142 34.58 11.28 10.60
N VAL A 143 34.42 11.64 9.32
CA VAL A 143 33.27 11.29 8.50
C VAL A 143 33.46 9.88 7.93
N VAL A 144 32.59 8.96 8.36
CA VAL A 144 32.58 7.58 7.88
C VAL A 144 31.69 7.47 6.66
N GLU A 145 32.26 7.04 5.55
CA GLU A 145 31.56 6.76 4.30
C GLU A 145 31.42 5.26 4.07
N LEU A 146 30.33 4.88 3.41
CA LEU A 146 30.05 3.53 2.93
C LEU A 146 30.12 3.53 1.41
N SER A 147 30.93 2.64 0.84
CA SER A 147 30.91 2.36 -0.59
C SER A 147 30.81 0.86 -0.83
N GLY A 148 30.38 0.44 -2.01
CA GLY A 148 30.28 -0.99 -2.29
C GLY A 148 29.65 -1.33 -3.63
N VAL A 149 29.46 -2.64 -3.82
CA VAL A 149 28.75 -3.20 -4.95
C VAL A 149 27.78 -4.27 -4.46
N ALA A 150 26.65 -4.41 -5.14
CA ALA A 150 25.64 -5.38 -4.80
C ALA A 150 24.98 -5.95 -6.05
N THR A 151 24.45 -7.17 -5.92
CA THR A 151 23.57 -7.74 -6.94
C THR A 151 22.16 -7.77 -6.39
N LEU A 152 21.26 -7.05 -7.05
CA LEU A 152 19.82 -7.12 -6.81
C LEU A 152 19.22 -8.21 -7.68
N SER A 153 18.32 -9.01 -7.11
CA SER A 153 17.51 -9.96 -7.86
C SER A 153 16.03 -9.65 -7.67
N ARG A 154 15.23 -9.82 -8.72
CA ARG A 154 13.78 -9.70 -8.69
C ARG A 154 13.19 -10.95 -9.32
N THR A 155 12.35 -11.63 -8.56
CA THR A 155 11.59 -12.79 -9.00
C THR A 155 10.14 -12.40 -9.21
N GLU A 156 9.65 -12.64 -10.43
CA GLU A 156 8.27 -12.39 -10.85
C GLU A 156 7.64 -13.68 -11.39
N CYS A 157 6.32 -13.77 -11.30
CA CYS A 157 5.58 -14.90 -11.85
C CYS A 157 4.54 -14.41 -12.85
N SER A 158 4.62 -14.94 -14.06
CA SER A 158 3.62 -14.76 -15.12
C SER A 158 2.91 -16.08 -15.39
N ASP A 159 1.62 -15.96 -15.73
CA ASP A 159 0.76 -17.03 -16.24
C ASP A 159 1.33 -17.72 -17.50
N ASP A 160 1.92 -16.96 -18.40
CA ASP A 160 2.43 -17.47 -19.69
C ASP A 160 3.84 -18.05 -19.61
N THR A 161 4.67 -17.57 -18.68
CA THR A 161 6.13 -17.83 -18.68
C THR A 161 6.66 -18.49 -17.40
N GLY A 162 5.82 -18.64 -16.38
CA GLY A 162 6.23 -19.19 -15.08
C GLY A 162 7.03 -18.18 -14.26
N GLU A 163 7.93 -18.70 -13.42
CA GLU A 163 8.81 -17.90 -12.56
C GLU A 163 10.01 -17.38 -13.36
N ILE A 164 10.21 -16.06 -13.37
CA ILE A 164 11.35 -15.38 -14.01
C ILE A 164 12.12 -14.63 -12.93
N THR A 165 13.42 -14.89 -12.84
CA THR A 165 14.35 -14.11 -12.00
C THR A 165 15.21 -13.21 -12.87
N LEU A 166 15.16 -11.91 -12.61
CA LEU A 166 16.01 -10.88 -13.21
C LEU A 166 17.08 -10.47 -12.18
N THR A 167 18.30 -10.21 -12.65
CA THR A 167 19.41 -9.74 -11.79
C THR A 167 20.06 -8.49 -12.35
N ALA A 168 20.45 -7.56 -11.49
CA ALA A 168 21.17 -6.35 -11.86
C ALA A 168 22.26 -6.04 -10.82
N ASP A 169 23.43 -5.62 -11.31
CA ASP A 169 24.50 -5.13 -10.45
C ASP A 169 24.34 -3.63 -10.21
N VAL A 170 24.50 -3.22 -8.96
CA VAL A 170 24.38 -1.83 -8.51
C VAL A 170 25.60 -1.46 -7.68
N ALA A 171 26.01 -0.19 -7.78
CA ALA A 171 26.94 0.38 -6.82
C ALA A 171 26.18 0.89 -5.60
N LEU A 172 26.83 0.81 -4.44
CA LEU A 172 26.35 1.33 -3.17
C LEU A 172 27.22 2.51 -2.77
N ALA A 173 26.59 3.61 -2.39
CA ALA A 173 27.26 4.75 -1.77
C ALA A 173 26.39 5.22 -0.61
N GLY A 174 26.98 5.48 0.55
CA GLY A 174 26.24 5.98 1.69
C GLY A 174 27.07 6.84 2.63
N GLU A 175 26.37 7.74 3.30
CA GLU A 175 26.90 8.68 4.29
C GLU A 175 26.24 8.38 5.63
N ILE A 176 26.80 8.91 6.73
CA ILE A 176 26.14 8.81 8.04
C ILE A 176 24.74 9.43 7.95
N ASP A 177 23.76 8.67 8.43
CA ASP A 177 22.37 9.11 8.50
C ASP A 177 22.25 10.26 9.52
N ASP A 178 21.87 11.42 9.00
CA ASP A 178 21.54 12.64 9.74
C ASP A 178 20.10 13.10 9.50
N THR A 179 19.28 12.25 8.87
CA THR A 179 17.93 12.60 8.42
C THR A 179 16.88 11.96 9.33
N ALA A 180 16.01 12.79 9.91
CA ALA A 180 14.91 12.25 10.69
C ALA A 180 13.94 11.47 9.77
N PRO A 181 13.42 10.31 10.22
CA PRO A 181 12.55 9.47 9.41
C PRO A 181 11.28 10.20 9.07
N SER A 182 10.73 9.94 7.88
CA SER A 182 9.41 10.40 7.49
C SER A 182 8.38 9.29 7.71
N ALA A 183 7.11 9.67 7.82
CA ALA A 183 6.01 8.73 7.74
C ALA A 183 5.04 9.19 6.66
N GLN A 184 4.30 8.24 6.09
CA GLN A 184 3.33 8.48 5.02
C GLN A 184 2.12 7.57 5.22
N VAL A 185 0.94 8.09 4.86
CA VAL A 185 -0.30 7.30 4.88
C VAL A 185 -0.32 6.41 3.64
N SER A 186 -0.27 5.09 3.83
CA SER A 186 -0.32 4.10 2.74
C SER A 186 -1.76 3.71 2.36
N SER A 187 -2.72 3.89 3.27
CA SER A 187 -4.15 3.78 2.99
C SER A 187 -4.94 4.81 3.80
N ALA A 188 -5.71 5.66 3.13
CA ALA A 188 -6.34 6.86 3.71
C ALA A 188 -7.53 6.61 4.66
N GLY A 189 -7.72 5.38 5.13
CA GLY A 189 -8.78 5.03 6.06
C GLY A 189 -10.20 5.27 5.54
N GLY A 190 -11.18 5.19 6.44
CA GLY A 190 -12.61 5.06 6.14
C GLY A 190 -13.06 3.68 6.59
N LEU A 191 -13.62 2.89 5.68
CA LEU A 191 -13.86 1.47 5.96
C LEU A 191 -12.58 0.62 5.88
N ASN A 192 -11.64 0.95 4.98
CA ASN A 192 -10.36 0.26 4.92
C ASN A 192 -9.51 0.59 6.17
N PRO A 193 -8.70 -0.35 6.68
CA PRO A 193 -7.72 -0.06 7.72
C PRO A 193 -6.84 1.12 7.34
N LEU A 194 -6.58 2.00 8.30
CA LEU A 194 -5.57 3.04 8.16
C LEU A 194 -4.20 2.37 8.23
N GLY A 195 -3.40 2.55 7.20
CA GLY A 195 -2.02 2.12 7.11
C GLY A 195 -1.09 3.33 7.07
N VAL A 196 -0.01 3.25 7.83
CA VAL A 196 1.07 4.23 7.87
C VAL A 196 2.36 3.47 7.68
N VAL A 197 3.19 3.94 6.75
CA VAL A 197 4.55 3.42 6.53
C VAL A 197 5.55 4.49 6.95
N VAL A 198 6.67 4.07 7.51
CA VAL A 198 7.82 4.95 7.79
C VAL A 198 8.90 4.74 6.73
N SER A 199 9.66 5.80 6.40
CA SER A 199 10.76 5.69 5.42
C SER A 199 11.84 4.73 5.88
N GLU A 200 12.00 4.57 7.19
CA GLU A 200 13.07 3.84 7.84
C GLU A 200 12.54 3.14 9.07
N ALA A 201 13.22 2.07 9.50
CA ALA A 201 12.82 1.33 10.67
C ALA A 201 12.96 2.18 11.94
N LEU A 202 11.93 2.15 12.79
CA LEU A 202 11.95 2.74 14.12
C LEU A 202 12.28 1.68 15.18
N GLN A 203 12.71 2.16 16.34
CA GLN A 203 12.92 1.33 17.53
C GLN A 203 11.67 0.49 17.86
N PRO A 204 11.82 -0.73 18.42
CA PRO A 204 10.70 -1.62 18.73
C PRO A 204 9.65 -1.04 19.70
N THR A 205 10.04 -0.01 20.46
CA THR A 205 9.18 0.70 21.42
C THR A 205 8.41 1.87 20.81
N ALA A 206 8.55 2.12 19.50
CA ALA A 206 7.83 3.20 18.84
C ALA A 206 6.30 2.99 18.90
N THR A 207 5.57 4.08 19.06
CA THR A 207 4.11 4.12 19.19
C THR A 207 3.54 5.18 18.26
N ALA A 208 2.28 5.03 17.88
CA ALA A 208 1.57 6.06 17.13
C ALA A 208 0.16 6.27 17.67
N THR A 209 -0.28 7.52 17.65
CA THR A 209 -1.58 7.93 18.18
C THR A 209 -2.28 8.82 17.18
N LEU A 210 -3.51 8.45 16.81
CA LEU A 210 -4.39 9.23 15.95
C LEU A 210 -5.37 10.03 16.81
N SER A 211 -5.41 11.34 16.59
CA SER A 211 -6.36 12.24 17.23
C SER A 211 -7.69 12.16 16.48
N VAL A 212 -8.64 11.41 17.04
CA VAL A 212 -10.02 11.32 16.52
C VAL A 212 -10.99 12.07 17.45
N PRO A 213 -12.16 12.52 16.94
CA PRO A 213 -13.17 13.13 17.80
C PRO A 213 -13.54 12.22 18.97
N GLY A 214 -13.53 12.77 20.19
CA GLY A 214 -13.90 12.06 21.42
C GLY A 214 -12.71 11.55 22.23
N ALA A 215 -11.73 10.87 21.62
CA ALA A 215 -10.55 10.37 22.33
C ALA A 215 -9.39 10.06 21.37
N PRO A 216 -8.12 10.15 21.80
CA PRO A 216 -7.00 9.64 21.02
C PRO A 216 -7.09 8.12 20.85
N HIS A 217 -6.75 7.63 19.66
CA HIS A 217 -6.73 6.21 19.32
C HIS A 217 -5.30 5.75 19.06
N ALA A 218 -4.83 4.76 19.82
CA ALA A 218 -3.52 4.15 19.62
C ALA A 218 -3.53 3.24 18.38
N LEU A 219 -2.51 3.35 17.55
CA LEU A 219 -2.29 2.45 16.42
C LEU A 219 -1.45 1.26 16.86
N SER A 220 -1.67 0.11 16.23
CA SER A 220 -0.83 -1.07 16.38
C SER A 220 0.43 -0.93 15.54
N PRO A 221 1.63 -1.19 16.07
CA PRO A 221 2.84 -1.21 15.27
C PRO A 221 2.83 -2.38 14.28
N ILE A 222 3.34 -2.13 13.09
CA ILE A 222 3.67 -3.16 12.10
C ILE A 222 5.15 -3.49 12.28
N LEU A 223 5.44 -4.74 12.61
CA LEU A 223 6.80 -5.20 12.86
C LEU A 223 7.38 -5.94 11.66
N ALA A 224 8.62 -5.63 11.29
CA ALA A 224 9.44 -6.42 10.39
C ALA A 224 10.82 -6.62 11.01
N ALA A 225 11.27 -7.87 11.07
CA ALA A 225 12.52 -8.26 11.74
C ALA A 225 12.66 -7.72 13.19
N GLY A 226 11.54 -7.55 13.91
CA GLY A 226 11.52 -7.02 15.28
C GLY A 226 11.50 -5.50 15.40
N TYR A 227 11.60 -4.76 14.30
CA TYR A 227 11.57 -3.30 14.27
C TYR A 227 10.23 -2.76 13.78
N VAL A 228 9.87 -1.54 14.19
CA VAL A 228 8.63 -0.90 13.75
C VAL A 228 8.84 -0.28 12.37
N VAL A 229 8.13 -0.79 11.38
CA VAL A 229 8.20 -0.31 9.99
C VAL A 229 6.93 0.44 9.55
N GLY A 230 5.94 0.52 10.44
CA GLY A 230 4.73 1.25 10.17
C GLY A 230 3.74 1.08 11.31
N PHE A 231 2.53 1.60 11.08
CA PHE A 231 1.45 1.53 12.04
C PHE A 231 0.14 1.23 11.33
N ARG A 232 -0.76 0.50 12.00
CA ARG A 232 -2.10 0.18 11.50
C ARG A 232 -3.15 0.56 12.53
N SER A 233 -4.28 1.09 12.07
CA SER A 233 -5.50 1.16 12.88
C SER A 233 -6.63 0.38 12.21
N ASP A 234 -7.28 -0.46 13.02
CA ASP A 234 -8.51 -1.13 12.66
C ASP A 234 -9.78 -0.31 12.96
N LEU A 235 -9.61 0.94 13.39
CA LEU A 235 -10.69 1.89 13.55
C LEU A 235 -11.32 2.23 12.19
N VAL A 236 -12.64 2.18 12.12
CA VAL A 236 -13.42 2.73 11.00
C VAL A 236 -13.47 4.25 11.18
N LEU A 237 -12.78 4.97 10.30
CA LEU A 237 -12.65 6.42 10.43
C LEU A 237 -13.87 7.14 9.86
N PRO A 238 -14.25 8.29 10.45
CA PRO A 238 -15.31 9.13 9.88
C PRO A 238 -14.92 9.63 8.48
N LEU A 239 -15.91 9.82 7.60
CA LEU A 239 -15.70 10.44 6.30
C LEU A 239 -15.49 11.96 6.44
N GLY A 240 -14.79 12.56 5.49
CA GLY A 240 -14.55 14.00 5.39
C GLY A 240 -13.68 14.59 6.51
N ALA A 241 -13.08 13.76 7.35
CA ALA A 241 -12.26 14.17 8.47
C ALA A 241 -10.81 14.47 8.08
N GLN A 242 -10.23 15.44 8.79
CA GLN A 242 -8.78 15.67 8.85
C GLN A 242 -8.34 15.37 10.28
N LEU A 243 -7.54 14.33 10.43
CA LEU A 243 -7.12 13.78 11.71
C LEU A 243 -5.61 13.96 11.87
N SER A 244 -5.14 14.27 13.08
CA SER A 244 -3.71 14.41 13.34
C SER A 244 -3.13 13.09 13.85
N LEU A 245 -2.09 12.60 13.20
CA LEU A 245 -1.34 11.42 13.60
C LEU A 245 0.01 11.85 14.17
N LEU A 246 0.32 11.39 15.39
CA LEU A 246 1.60 11.59 16.04
C LEU A 246 2.31 10.23 16.16
N VAL A 247 3.53 10.16 15.67
CA VAL A 247 4.45 9.04 15.90
C VAL A 247 5.45 9.43 16.99
N ASN A 248 5.70 8.52 17.93
CA ASN A 248 6.71 8.65 18.97
C ASN A 248 7.66 7.45 18.92
N GLY A 249 8.95 7.70 19.10
CA GLY A 249 10.00 6.69 18.95
C GLY A 249 11.01 7.15 17.92
N SER A 250 12.29 6.89 18.17
CA SER A 250 13.35 7.27 17.25
C SER A 250 13.54 6.23 16.15
N ASP A 251 14.16 6.65 15.06
CA ASP A 251 14.86 5.74 14.15
C ASP A 251 15.99 4.95 14.87
N LEU A 252 16.70 4.13 14.11
CA LEU A 252 17.84 3.36 14.60
C LEU A 252 19.12 4.21 14.72
N ALA A 253 19.22 5.33 14.02
CA ALA A 253 20.33 6.28 14.11
C ALA A 253 20.29 7.17 15.36
N GLY A 254 19.13 7.25 16.01
CA GLY A 254 18.85 8.20 17.09
C GLY A 254 18.66 9.65 16.61
N VAL A 255 18.52 9.90 15.30
CA VAL A 255 18.45 11.26 14.74
C VAL A 255 17.15 11.93 15.15
N GLY A 256 16.03 11.24 15.03
CA GLY A 256 14.75 11.83 15.38
C GLY A 256 13.57 10.90 15.25
N LYS A 257 12.38 11.51 15.18
CA LYS A 257 11.11 10.81 14.99
C LYS A 257 10.34 11.48 13.86
N PRO A 258 9.37 10.78 13.24
CA PRO A 258 8.57 11.39 12.18
C PRO A 258 7.82 12.64 12.64
N ALA A 259 7.81 13.65 11.78
CA ALA A 259 6.98 14.83 11.96
C ALA A 259 5.49 14.45 12.03
N PRO A 260 4.64 15.21 12.74
CA PRO A 260 3.20 14.95 12.78
C PRO A 260 2.58 14.93 11.37
N LEU A 261 1.66 13.99 11.14
CA LEU A 261 0.95 13.83 9.87
C LEU A 261 -0.49 14.29 9.98
N VAL A 262 -1.04 14.73 8.84
CA VAL A 262 -2.47 14.90 8.65
C VAL A 262 -2.99 13.72 7.85
N VAL A 263 -3.95 13.00 8.41
CA VAL A 263 -4.70 11.93 7.75
C VAL A 263 -6.01 12.52 7.25
N THR A 264 -6.17 12.58 5.93
CA THR A 264 -7.41 13.02 5.29
C THR A 264 -8.19 11.80 4.84
N THR A 265 -9.38 11.59 5.41
CA THR A 265 -10.27 10.48 5.03
C THR A 265 -11.03 10.80 3.74
N PRO A 266 -11.61 9.79 3.05
CA PRO A 266 -12.45 10.02 1.88
C PRO A 266 -13.57 11.04 2.16
N PRO A 267 -14.01 11.83 1.17
CA PRO A 267 -15.04 12.85 1.38
C PRO A 267 -16.32 12.28 2.01
N ASP A 268 -17.00 13.09 2.84
CA ASP A 268 -18.33 12.73 3.34
C ASP A 268 -19.37 13.01 2.26
N PHE A 269 -20.08 11.96 1.87
CA PHE A 269 -21.09 11.96 0.82
C PHE A 269 -22.52 12.12 1.38
N GLY A 270 -22.63 12.35 2.69
CA GLY A 270 -23.90 12.41 3.41
C GLY A 270 -24.43 11.02 3.77
N VAL A 271 -25.57 11.00 4.47
CA VAL A 271 -26.26 9.76 4.83
C VAL A 271 -27.17 9.37 3.67
N LEU A 272 -27.03 8.14 3.18
CA LEU A 272 -28.00 7.57 2.26
C LEU A 272 -29.28 7.28 3.04
N THR A 273 -30.40 7.78 2.52
CA THR A 273 -31.73 7.46 3.04
C THR A 273 -31.98 5.97 2.92
N GLN A 274 -32.60 5.36 3.95
CA GLN A 274 -32.91 3.93 3.98
C GLN A 274 -34.08 3.55 3.05
N ASP A 275 -34.40 4.40 2.07
CA ASP A 275 -35.50 4.25 1.13
C ASP A 275 -35.08 3.57 -0.17
N GLY A 276 -34.02 2.74 -0.18
CA GLY A 276 -33.65 1.96 -1.35
C GLY A 276 -33.14 2.79 -2.54
N PHE A 277 -32.34 3.85 -2.28
CA PHE A 277 -31.78 4.78 -3.29
C PHE A 277 -32.76 5.78 -3.93
N GLU A 278 -34.02 5.78 -3.53
CA GLU A 278 -35.05 6.68 -4.06
C GLU A 278 -34.68 8.17 -3.85
N GLY A 279 -34.08 8.49 -2.68
CA GLY A 279 -33.62 9.82 -2.28
C GLY A 279 -32.45 10.42 -3.09
N GLY A 280 -31.80 9.64 -3.97
CA GLY A 280 -31.05 10.19 -5.11
C GLY A 280 -29.66 10.80 -4.86
N SER A 281 -28.89 10.38 -3.85
CA SER A 281 -27.47 10.75 -3.81
C SER A 281 -26.62 9.78 -4.65
N SER A 282 -25.93 10.31 -5.67
CA SER A 282 -24.88 9.59 -6.40
C SER A 282 -23.49 9.80 -5.80
N GLN A 283 -23.40 10.53 -4.69
CA GLN A 283 -22.13 10.78 -4.03
C GLN A 283 -21.61 9.49 -3.37
N GLY A 284 -20.31 9.20 -3.51
CA GLY A 284 -19.69 7.96 -3.05
C GLY A 284 -19.70 6.80 -4.06
N MET A 285 -20.29 7.00 -5.24
CA MET A 285 -20.21 6.07 -6.37
C MET A 285 -18.91 6.29 -7.15
N LEU A 286 -18.14 5.22 -7.37
CA LEU A 286 -16.82 5.25 -8.00
C LEU A 286 -16.76 4.32 -9.21
N GLY A 287 -15.85 4.60 -10.15
CA GLY A 287 -15.53 3.67 -11.24
C GLY A 287 -16.68 3.37 -12.22
N GLY A 288 -17.67 4.26 -12.33
CA GLY A 288 -18.84 4.07 -13.20
C GLY A 288 -20.07 3.47 -12.50
N ALA A 289 -20.06 3.41 -11.17
CA ALA A 289 -21.27 3.18 -10.38
C ALA A 289 -22.30 4.32 -10.60
N GLN A 290 -23.59 3.96 -10.71
CA GLN A 290 -24.66 4.92 -11.01
C GLN A 290 -26.02 4.42 -10.50
N LEU A 291 -26.91 5.36 -10.16
CA LEU A 291 -28.33 5.06 -9.96
C LEU A 291 -29.02 4.98 -11.31
N VAL A 292 -29.85 3.95 -11.48
CA VAL A 292 -30.61 3.70 -12.71
C VAL A 292 -32.07 3.39 -12.37
N ASP A 293 -32.98 3.86 -13.22
CA ASP A 293 -34.42 3.58 -13.06
C ASP A 293 -34.79 2.16 -13.54
N GLY A 294 -33.88 1.55 -14.28
CA GLY A 294 -33.99 0.25 -14.93
C GLY A 294 -32.67 -0.07 -15.63
N PHE A 295 -32.40 -1.35 -15.88
CA PHE A 295 -31.19 -1.76 -16.58
C PHE A 295 -31.51 -2.85 -17.59
N ALA A 296 -31.08 -2.64 -18.84
CA ALA A 296 -31.24 -3.60 -19.93
C ALA A 296 -32.69 -4.10 -20.14
N GLY A 297 -33.68 -3.21 -19.96
CA GLY A 297 -35.10 -3.51 -20.11
C GLY A 297 -35.78 -4.06 -18.85
N GLU A 298 -35.01 -4.38 -17.80
CA GLU A 298 -35.54 -4.76 -16.49
C GLU A 298 -35.80 -3.49 -15.65
N PRO A 299 -36.96 -3.39 -14.98
CA PRO A 299 -37.20 -2.31 -14.02
C PRO A 299 -36.30 -2.45 -12.79
N ALA A 300 -36.27 -1.42 -11.94
CA ALA A 300 -35.74 -1.53 -10.59
C ALA A 300 -36.34 -2.75 -9.85
N ILE A 301 -35.57 -3.36 -8.95
CA ILE A 301 -35.99 -4.58 -8.23
C ILE A 301 -37.15 -4.23 -7.30
N THR A 302 -37.03 -3.09 -6.62
CA THR A 302 -38.04 -2.44 -5.80
C THR A 302 -38.08 -0.94 -6.12
N GLY A 303 -39.21 -0.27 -5.88
CA GLY A 303 -39.29 1.19 -6.06
C GLY A 303 -39.15 1.66 -7.51
N THR A 304 -38.41 2.76 -7.70
CA THR A 304 -38.16 3.41 -8.98
C THR A 304 -36.68 3.49 -9.36
N LYS A 305 -35.74 3.22 -8.44
CA LYS A 305 -34.30 3.30 -8.67
C LYS A 305 -33.55 2.14 -8.05
N MET A 306 -32.43 1.77 -8.67
CA MET A 306 -31.46 0.83 -8.12
C MET A 306 -30.03 1.30 -8.41
N LEU A 307 -29.07 0.82 -7.64
CA LEU A 307 -27.64 1.05 -7.86
C LEU A 307 -27.10 0.02 -8.86
N TYR A 308 -26.59 0.49 -9.99
CA TYR A 308 -25.78 -0.31 -10.90
C TYR A 308 -24.29 -0.08 -10.65
N LEU A 309 -23.57 -1.16 -10.34
CA LEU A 309 -22.11 -1.23 -10.30
C LEU A 309 -21.62 -1.89 -11.58
N ALA A 310 -20.93 -1.13 -12.43
CA ALA A 310 -20.21 -1.68 -13.57
C ALA A 310 -19.05 -2.60 -13.10
N PRO A 311 -18.46 -3.44 -13.98
CA PRO A 311 -17.27 -4.22 -13.64
C PRO A 311 -16.14 -3.32 -13.13
N GLY A 312 -15.55 -3.66 -11.98
CA GLY A 312 -14.53 -2.84 -11.30
C GLY A 312 -15.06 -1.57 -10.61
N ALA A 313 -16.34 -1.26 -10.73
CA ALA A 313 -16.96 -0.15 -10.01
C ALA A 313 -17.23 -0.54 -8.55
N SER A 314 -17.31 0.49 -7.71
CA SER A 314 -17.66 0.32 -6.30
C SER A 314 -18.49 1.49 -5.79
N ALA A 315 -19.16 1.27 -4.66
CA ALA A 315 -19.87 2.31 -3.93
C ALA A 315 -19.43 2.28 -2.46
N LEU A 316 -19.11 3.46 -1.92
CA LEU A 316 -18.93 3.68 -0.49
C LEU A 316 -20.11 4.50 0.02
N LEU A 317 -20.91 3.89 0.89
CA LEU A 317 -22.17 4.42 1.38
C LEU A 317 -22.09 4.61 2.89
N ARG A 318 -22.71 5.69 3.39
CA ARG A 318 -22.92 5.92 4.81
C ARG A 318 -24.40 5.73 5.13
N LEU A 319 -24.70 4.72 5.95
CA LEU A 319 -26.02 4.45 6.49
C LEU A 319 -26.09 4.93 7.93
N GLN A 320 -27.29 5.23 8.41
CA GLN A 320 -27.50 5.64 9.80
C GLN A 320 -28.58 4.79 10.44
N ARG A 321 -28.25 4.15 11.58
CA ARG A 321 -29.21 3.45 12.42
C ARG A 321 -30.23 4.41 13.00
N VAL A 322 -31.49 3.97 13.02
CA VAL A 322 -32.58 4.68 13.72
C VAL A 322 -32.69 4.16 15.14
N SER A 323 -32.42 2.86 15.35
CA SER A 323 -32.50 2.20 16.64
C SER A 323 -31.33 1.23 16.86
N SER A 324 -31.60 -0.08 16.89
CA SER A 324 -30.67 -1.15 17.24
C SER A 324 -30.44 -2.12 16.09
N GLU A 325 -30.64 -1.66 14.87
CA GLU A 325 -30.53 -2.46 13.65
C GLU A 325 -29.17 -3.18 13.61
N GLY A 326 -29.21 -4.51 13.57
CA GLY A 326 -28.05 -5.37 13.69
C GLY A 326 -27.49 -5.81 12.35
N ASN A 327 -28.20 -5.54 11.24
CA ASN A 327 -27.83 -6.05 9.92
C ASN A 327 -28.01 -4.98 8.84
N ILE A 328 -27.25 -5.11 7.76
CA ILE A 328 -27.57 -4.52 6.46
C ILE A 328 -28.26 -5.60 5.63
N ALA A 329 -29.44 -5.27 5.10
CA ALA A 329 -30.14 -6.06 4.10
C ALA A 329 -30.07 -5.32 2.75
N MET A 330 -29.88 -6.07 1.67
CA MET A 330 -29.98 -5.56 0.30
C MET A 330 -30.37 -6.69 -0.66
N GLU A 331 -30.96 -6.32 -1.78
CA GLU A 331 -31.26 -7.23 -2.88
C GLU A 331 -30.27 -7.00 -4.01
N THR A 332 -29.83 -8.09 -4.64
CA THR A 332 -28.80 -8.02 -5.69
C THR A 332 -29.16 -8.86 -6.90
N ARG A 333 -28.74 -8.42 -8.08
CA ARG A 333 -28.77 -9.18 -9.33
C ARG A 333 -27.46 -9.00 -10.08
N ILE A 334 -26.87 -10.09 -10.56
CA ILE A 334 -25.66 -10.02 -11.38
C ILE A 334 -26.01 -9.68 -12.84
N VAL A 335 -25.20 -8.85 -13.47
CA VAL A 335 -25.24 -8.57 -14.91
C VAL A 335 -23.97 -9.15 -15.53
N SER A 336 -24.10 -9.97 -16.57
CA SER A 336 -22.95 -10.58 -17.24
C SER A 336 -23.09 -10.52 -18.75
N ALA A 337 -22.02 -10.19 -19.46
CA ALA A 337 -21.96 -10.32 -20.93
C ALA A 337 -21.68 -11.77 -21.40
N CYS A 338 -21.54 -12.70 -20.46
CA CYS A 338 -20.99 -14.03 -20.69
C CYS A 338 -22.00 -15.10 -20.27
N SER A 339 -22.32 -16.01 -21.18
CA SER A 339 -23.19 -17.14 -20.88
C SER A 339 -22.52 -18.07 -19.86
N ASN A 340 -23.23 -18.42 -18.78
CA ASN A 340 -22.81 -19.35 -17.72
C ASN A 340 -21.69 -18.85 -16.79
N PHE A 341 -21.49 -17.54 -16.65
CA PHE A 341 -20.51 -17.00 -15.70
C PHE A 341 -21.15 -16.70 -14.33
N ALA A 342 -20.56 -17.23 -13.26
CA ALA A 342 -20.91 -16.86 -11.89
C ALA A 342 -20.01 -15.71 -11.43
N GLY A 343 -20.61 -14.61 -11.00
CA GLY A 343 -19.89 -13.47 -10.45
C GLY A 343 -19.96 -13.45 -8.92
N SER A 344 -19.01 -12.76 -8.29
CA SER A 344 -19.04 -12.50 -6.85
C SER A 344 -19.22 -11.01 -6.56
N ILE A 345 -20.01 -10.72 -5.53
CA ILE A 345 -20.18 -9.38 -4.97
C ILE A 345 -19.41 -9.34 -3.67
N TYR A 346 -18.53 -8.36 -3.52
CA TYR A 346 -17.79 -8.14 -2.28
C TYR A 346 -18.43 -7.02 -1.50
N VAL A 347 -18.73 -7.31 -0.24
CA VAL A 347 -19.33 -6.37 0.69
C VAL A 347 -18.44 -6.26 1.91
N ALA A 348 -18.19 -5.03 2.35
CA ALA A 348 -17.58 -4.75 3.63
C ALA A 348 -18.43 -3.73 4.40
N ALA A 349 -18.57 -3.90 5.71
CA ALA A 349 -19.32 -2.99 6.56
C ALA A 349 -18.65 -2.78 7.92
N GLY A 350 -18.86 -1.61 8.52
CA GLY A 350 -18.30 -1.27 9.83
C GLY A 350 -18.92 0.01 10.41
N VAL A 351 -18.90 0.14 11.73
CA VAL A 351 -19.47 1.31 12.43
C VAL A 351 -18.39 2.37 12.61
N ILE A 352 -18.68 3.64 12.28
CA ILE A 352 -17.73 4.75 12.47
C ILE A 352 -17.34 4.86 13.95
N GLY A 353 -16.04 4.91 14.22
CA GLY A 353 -15.48 4.89 15.57
C GLY A 353 -15.37 3.49 16.18
N GLY A 354 -15.87 2.47 15.49
CA GLY A 354 -15.74 1.06 15.84
C GLY A 354 -14.49 0.42 15.25
N ALA A 355 -14.14 -0.78 15.73
CA ALA A 355 -12.97 -1.54 15.27
C ALA A 355 -13.34 -2.84 14.52
N GLN A 356 -14.62 -3.23 14.52
CA GLN A 356 -15.07 -4.45 13.86
C GLN A 356 -15.48 -4.13 12.42
N ARG A 357 -14.97 -4.96 11.51
CA ARG A 357 -15.34 -4.93 10.10
C ARG A 357 -15.86 -6.30 9.71
N GLN A 358 -16.99 -6.30 9.04
CA GLN A 358 -17.57 -7.50 8.46
C GLN A 358 -17.27 -7.48 6.97
N GLN A 359 -16.74 -8.57 6.45
CA GLN A 359 -16.46 -8.74 5.03
C GLN A 359 -17.13 -10.03 4.58
N ALA A 360 -17.85 -9.95 3.48
CA ALA A 360 -18.55 -11.09 2.90
C ALA A 360 -18.41 -11.04 1.38
N SER A 361 -18.36 -12.22 0.78
CA SER A 361 -18.44 -12.40 -0.67
C SER A 361 -19.64 -13.27 -0.97
N PHE A 362 -20.45 -12.83 -1.92
CA PHE A 362 -21.67 -13.51 -2.33
C PHE A 362 -21.55 -13.89 -3.79
N THR A 363 -21.50 -15.19 -4.07
CA THR A 363 -21.53 -15.70 -5.44
C THR A 363 -22.97 -15.96 -5.85
N THR A 364 -23.38 -15.46 -7.01
CA THR A 364 -24.67 -15.85 -7.60
C THR A 364 -24.41 -16.70 -8.84
N SER A 365 -25.07 -17.86 -8.94
CA SER A 365 -24.74 -18.89 -9.92
C SER A 365 -25.87 -19.17 -10.94
N GLU A 366 -27.04 -18.55 -10.80
CA GLU A 366 -28.17 -18.79 -11.70
C GLU A 366 -28.47 -17.56 -12.56
N LEU A 367 -28.04 -17.63 -13.83
CA LEU A 367 -28.34 -16.63 -14.85
C LEU A 367 -29.62 -16.97 -15.62
N SER A 368 -30.47 -15.97 -15.84
CA SER A 368 -31.60 -16.06 -16.78
C SER A 368 -31.27 -15.24 -18.04
N PRO A 369 -31.58 -15.74 -19.25
CA PRO A 369 -31.41 -14.96 -20.46
C PRO A 369 -32.37 -13.76 -20.48
N LEU A 370 -31.87 -12.59 -20.89
CA LEU A 370 -32.70 -11.39 -21.08
C LEU A 370 -33.52 -11.47 -22.38
N PRO A 371 -34.61 -10.68 -22.50
CA PRO A 371 -35.31 -10.47 -23.77
C PRO A 371 -34.34 -10.03 -24.87
N ALA A 372 -34.64 -10.41 -26.12
CA ALA A 372 -33.77 -10.28 -27.30
C ALA A 372 -33.28 -8.85 -27.61
N ASP A 373 -33.91 -7.84 -27.01
CA ASP A 373 -33.69 -6.42 -27.32
C ASP A 373 -32.61 -5.77 -26.43
N ALA A 374 -32.08 -6.50 -25.44
CA ALA A 374 -31.18 -5.98 -24.39
C ALA A 374 -29.67 -6.05 -24.71
N GLY A 375 -29.31 -6.45 -25.95
CA GLY A 375 -27.94 -6.84 -26.27
C GLY A 375 -27.56 -8.17 -25.63
N ALA A 376 -26.35 -8.68 -25.89
CA ALA A 376 -25.88 -10.00 -25.43
C ALA A 376 -25.57 -10.08 -23.91
N MET A 377 -26.31 -9.35 -23.07
CA MET A 377 -26.17 -9.39 -21.61
C MET A 377 -27.20 -10.34 -21.00
N GLN A 378 -26.83 -10.99 -19.90
CA GLN A 378 -27.67 -11.85 -19.08
C GLN A 378 -27.81 -11.23 -17.70
N ILE A 379 -28.99 -11.39 -17.09
CA ILE A 379 -29.25 -10.94 -15.72
C ILE A 379 -29.54 -12.16 -14.85
N GLY A 380 -28.83 -12.22 -13.72
CA GLY A 380 -28.98 -13.24 -12.69
C GLY A 380 -30.31 -13.16 -11.96
N LYS A 381 -30.68 -14.26 -11.31
CA LYS A 381 -31.78 -14.23 -10.35
C LYS A 381 -31.46 -13.27 -9.21
N GLN A 382 -32.52 -12.68 -8.67
CA GLN A 382 -32.47 -11.87 -7.46
C GLN A 382 -32.00 -12.71 -6.28
N ALA A 383 -31.03 -12.18 -5.53
CA ALA A 383 -30.51 -12.76 -4.31
C ALA A 383 -30.54 -11.72 -3.18
N GLY A 384 -31.10 -12.11 -2.04
CA GLY A 384 -31.03 -11.32 -0.82
C GLY A 384 -29.67 -11.49 -0.15
N VAL A 385 -29.07 -10.37 0.25
CA VAL A 385 -27.79 -10.31 0.95
C VAL A 385 -28.03 -9.72 2.33
N LEU A 386 -27.54 -10.42 3.36
CA LEU A 386 -27.58 -9.97 4.74
C LEU A 386 -26.16 -9.91 5.31
N VAL A 387 -25.77 -8.74 5.79
CA VAL A 387 -24.45 -8.51 6.41
C VAL A 387 -24.64 -8.11 7.86
N PRO A 388 -24.18 -8.91 8.84
CA PRO A 388 -24.28 -8.56 10.23
C PRO A 388 -23.41 -7.34 10.57
N ILE A 389 -23.81 -6.56 11.55
CA ILE A 389 -23.04 -5.44 12.14
C ILE A 389 -23.19 -5.54 13.67
N PRO A 390 -22.42 -6.43 14.31
CA PRO A 390 -22.55 -6.68 15.74
C PRO A 390 -22.12 -5.51 16.62
N GLU A 391 -21.28 -4.60 16.10
CA GLU A 391 -20.79 -3.44 16.84
C GLU A 391 -21.89 -2.37 16.97
N ALA A 392 -22.00 -1.76 18.15
CA ALA A 392 -22.96 -0.71 18.45
C ALA A 392 -22.48 0.66 17.93
N GLY A 393 -23.42 1.56 17.65
CA GLY A 393 -23.14 2.92 17.17
C GLY A 393 -24.07 3.34 16.03
N LYS A 394 -24.14 4.64 15.74
CA LYS A 394 -25.20 5.19 14.89
C LYS A 394 -24.85 5.17 13.40
N ASP A 395 -23.62 5.54 13.05
CA ASP A 395 -23.21 5.70 11.65
C ASP A 395 -22.45 4.46 11.18
N VAL A 396 -22.90 3.89 10.06
CA VAL A 396 -22.36 2.68 9.46
C VAL A 396 -21.81 3.02 8.08
N LEU A 397 -20.58 2.58 7.80
CA LEU A 397 -20.04 2.59 6.45
C LEU A 397 -20.24 1.23 5.80
N LEU A 398 -20.65 1.25 4.55
CA LEU A 398 -20.82 0.08 3.68
C LEU A 398 -20.03 0.33 2.40
N HIS A 399 -19.14 -0.60 2.06
CA HIS A 399 -18.48 -0.65 0.77
C HIS A 399 -19.00 -1.86 0.01
N VAL A 400 -19.46 -1.65 -1.21
CA VAL A 400 -19.84 -2.73 -2.13
C VAL A 400 -19.06 -2.59 -3.42
N SER A 401 -18.50 -3.70 -3.89
CA SER A 401 -17.77 -3.76 -5.16
C SER A 401 -18.11 -5.02 -5.93
N GLY A 402 -18.24 -4.88 -7.26
CA GLY A 402 -18.37 -6.01 -8.17
C GLY A 402 -17.01 -6.70 -8.40
N ASP A 403 -17.05 -7.88 -8.99
CA ASP A 403 -15.83 -8.58 -9.42
C ASP A 403 -15.09 -7.78 -10.50
N TYR A 404 -13.75 -7.83 -10.45
CA TYR A 404 -12.86 -7.22 -11.43
C TYR A 404 -12.06 -8.34 -12.08
N TYR A 405 -12.62 -8.96 -13.12
CA TYR A 405 -11.87 -9.92 -13.94
C TYR A 405 -11.83 -9.43 -15.38
N GLU A 406 -10.62 -9.21 -15.90
CA GLU A 406 -10.33 -8.83 -17.30
C GLU A 406 -9.58 -9.96 -18.06
N GLY A 407 -9.85 -11.23 -17.78
CA GLY A 407 -9.24 -12.33 -18.54
C GLY A 407 -9.79 -12.47 -19.97
N SER A 408 -9.02 -13.15 -20.83
CA SER A 408 -9.18 -13.22 -22.28
C SER A 408 -10.45 -13.89 -22.81
N GLY A 409 -11.27 -14.48 -21.93
CA GLY A 409 -12.36 -15.38 -22.32
C GLY A 409 -13.80 -14.86 -22.22
N CYS A 410 -14.01 -13.63 -21.72
CA CYS A 410 -15.31 -13.06 -21.28
C CYS A 410 -15.50 -13.14 -19.76
N ALA A 411 -14.99 -12.16 -19.01
CA ALA A 411 -15.74 -11.73 -17.83
C ALA A 411 -15.85 -10.20 -17.82
N LYS A 412 -17.09 -9.74 -17.79
CA LYS A 412 -17.46 -8.40 -17.39
C LYS A 412 -18.71 -8.59 -16.56
N VAL A 413 -18.55 -8.55 -15.25
CA VAL A 413 -19.63 -8.73 -14.27
C VAL A 413 -19.98 -7.37 -13.69
N GLY A 414 -21.19 -6.91 -13.96
CA GLY A 414 -21.82 -5.83 -13.22
C GLY A 414 -22.77 -6.37 -12.15
N VAL A 415 -23.25 -5.49 -11.29
CA VAL A 415 -24.18 -5.82 -10.20
C VAL A 415 -25.24 -4.74 -10.12
N LEU A 416 -26.50 -5.16 -10.01
CA LEU A 416 -27.62 -4.31 -9.61
C LEU A 416 -27.88 -4.53 -8.13
N ILE A 417 -28.05 -3.46 -7.36
CA ILE A 417 -28.29 -3.48 -5.92
C ILE A 417 -29.49 -2.59 -5.63
N ASP A 418 -30.40 -3.10 -4.81
CA ASP A 418 -31.64 -2.42 -4.47
C ASP A 418 -32.05 -2.76 -3.01
N ASP A 419 -33.09 -2.11 -2.51
CA ASP A 419 -33.69 -2.31 -1.19
C ASP A 419 -32.66 -2.29 -0.05
N LEU A 420 -31.65 -1.43 -0.20
CA LEU A 420 -30.58 -1.30 0.78
C LEU A 420 -31.11 -0.62 2.05
N ARG A 421 -31.11 -1.36 3.16
CA ARG A 421 -31.61 -0.87 4.46
C ARG A 421 -30.90 -1.52 5.65
N LEU A 422 -31.12 -0.93 6.82
CA LEU A 422 -30.70 -1.48 8.10
C LEU A 422 -31.90 -2.17 8.77
N GLU A 423 -31.67 -3.36 9.36
CA GLU A 423 -32.69 -4.17 10.05
C GLU A 423 -32.27 -4.64 11.44
#